data_AF-A0A7I7K054-F1
#
_entry.id   AF-A0A7I7K054-F1
#
_cell.length_a   1.000
_cell.length_b   1.000
_cell.length_c   1.000
_cell.angle_alpha   90.00
_cell.angle_beta   90.00
_cell.angle_gamma   90.00
#
_symmetry.space_group_name_H-M   'P 1'
#
loop_
_entity.id
_entity.type
_entity.pdbx_description
1 polymer ?
#
loop_
_entity_poly.entity_id
_entity_poly.type
_entity_poly.pdbx_seq_one_letter_code
_entity_poly.pdbx_strand_id
1 'polypeptide(L)'
;MDRREVLVAQRTATINRLLWRVHELDPGHAPKPRSLDLAKHRRLLGQWLDTQTGIVAELARDELADITRLTETINTLATRIGARVRAVAPALLAMPGCGELTAAKLVGETAGVTRFKVKRPSPAMPGWRRCRCGRETPVDVFG
;
A
#
# COMPACT_ATOMS: atom_id res chain seq x y z
N MET A 1 0.75 0.48 5.04
CA MET A 1 0.02 0.32 3.76
C MET A 1 0.43 -0.96 3.06
N ASP A 2 1.72 -1.30 3.15
CA ASP A 2 2.39 -2.41 2.47
C ASP A 2 1.66 -3.75 2.59
N ARG A 3 1.15 -4.10 3.78
CA ARG A 3 0.38 -5.35 3.96
C ARG A 3 -0.84 -5.43 3.04
N ARG A 4 -1.57 -4.34 2.83
CA ARG A 4 -2.72 -4.32 1.91
C ARG A 4 -2.26 -4.51 0.47
N GLU A 5 -1.18 -3.84 0.06
CA GLU A 5 -0.63 -3.96 -1.30
C GLU A 5 -0.15 -5.39 -1.59
N VAL A 6 0.53 -6.03 -0.63
CA VAL A 6 0.92 -7.45 -0.70
C VAL A 6 -0.30 -8.36 -0.88
N LEU A 7 -1.37 -8.14 -0.10
CA LEU A 7 -2.58 -8.94 -0.23
C LEU A 7 -3.31 -8.71 -1.56
N VAL A 8 -3.30 -7.48 -2.09
CA VAL A 8 -3.84 -7.19 -3.42
C VAL A 8 -3.06 -7.94 -4.50
N ALA A 9 -1.72 -7.93 -4.43
CA ALA A 9 -0.88 -8.69 -5.36
C ALA A 9 -1.14 -10.20 -5.25
N GLN A 10 -1.25 -10.73 -4.02
CA GLN A 10 -1.60 -12.12 -3.77
C GLN A 10 -2.95 -12.49 -4.39
N ARG A 11 -3.97 -11.65 -4.19
CA ARG A 11 -5.31 -11.86 -4.76
C ARG A 11 -5.27 -11.88 -6.29
N THR A 12 -4.57 -10.94 -6.92
CA THR A 12 -4.41 -10.91 -8.38
C THR A 12 -3.75 -12.19 -8.89
N ALA A 13 -2.69 -12.66 -8.22
CA ALA A 13 -2.04 -13.93 -8.58
C ALA A 13 -2.99 -15.13 -8.44
N THR A 14 -3.80 -15.19 -7.37
CA THR A 14 -4.79 -16.26 -7.18
C THR A 14 -5.90 -16.20 -8.23
N ILE A 15 -6.39 -15.01 -8.58
CA ILE A 15 -7.37 -14.83 -9.67
C ILE A 15 -6.82 -15.40 -10.98
N ASN A 16 -5.57 -15.10 -11.32
CA ASN A 16 -4.98 -15.57 -12.57
C ASN A 16 -4.83 -17.10 -12.60
N ARG A 17 -4.48 -17.74 -11.47
CA ARG A 17 -4.47 -19.21 -11.36
C ARG A 17 -5.86 -19.80 -11.54
N LEU A 18 -6.87 -19.21 -10.90
CA LEU A 18 -8.25 -19.67 -11.00
C LEU A 18 -8.76 -19.58 -12.44
N LEU A 19 -8.46 -18.49 -13.14
CA LEU A 19 -8.86 -18.32 -14.54
C LEU A 19 -8.27 -19.42 -15.43
N TRP A 20 -7.02 -19.83 -15.18
CA TRP A 20 -6.41 -20.96 -15.90
C TRP A 20 -7.11 -22.28 -15.61
N ARG A 21 -7.46 -22.58 -14.35
CA ARG A 21 -8.19 -23.81 -14.00
C ARG A 21 -9.59 -23.84 -14.59
N VAL A 22 -10.30 -22.71 -14.57
CA VAL A 22 -11.63 -22.60 -15.17
C VAL A 22 -11.54 -22.85 -16.68
N HIS A 23 -10.52 -22.30 -17.34
CA HIS A 23 -10.28 -22.55 -18.76
C HIS A 23 -9.93 -24.02 -19.06
N GLU A 24 -9.21 -24.71 -18.16
CA GLU A 24 -8.93 -26.14 -18.29
C GLU A 24 -10.19 -27.01 -18.14
N LEU A 25 -11.11 -26.63 -17.26
CA LEU A 25 -12.40 -27.31 -17.06
C LEU A 25 -13.38 -27.08 -18.22
N ASP A 26 -13.53 -25.84 -18.65
CA ASP A 26 -14.37 -25.47 -19.80
C ASP A 26 -13.82 -24.19 -20.46
N PRO A 27 -13.21 -24.30 -21.65
CA PRO A 27 -12.70 -23.15 -22.40
C PRO A 27 -13.78 -22.10 -22.72
N GLY A 28 -15.06 -22.51 -22.80
CA GLY A 28 -16.20 -21.63 -23.05
C GLY A 28 -16.69 -20.86 -21.83
N HIS A 29 -16.28 -21.24 -20.62
CA HIS A 29 -16.76 -20.66 -19.35
C HIS A 29 -15.91 -19.50 -18.83
N ALA A 30 -15.03 -18.92 -19.64
CA ALA A 30 -14.09 -17.88 -19.20
C ALA A 30 -14.80 -16.67 -18.54
N PRO A 31 -14.55 -16.39 -17.24
CA PRO A 31 -15.14 -15.25 -16.55
C PRO A 31 -14.66 -13.93 -17.14
N LYS A 32 -15.52 -12.90 -17.14
CA LYS A 32 -15.10 -11.55 -17.58
C LYS A 32 -13.97 -11.01 -16.70
N PRO A 33 -12.98 -10.30 -17.27
CA PRO A 33 -11.91 -9.65 -16.51
C PRO A 33 -12.47 -8.75 -15.40
N ARG A 34 -11.82 -8.73 -14.22
CA ARG A 34 -12.21 -7.95 -13.03
C ARG A 34 -13.58 -8.29 -12.40
N SER A 35 -14.30 -9.29 -12.91
CA SER A 35 -15.60 -9.68 -12.33
C SER A 35 -15.48 -10.29 -10.93
N LEU A 36 -14.37 -10.98 -10.65
CA LEU A 36 -14.15 -11.73 -9.41
C LEU A 36 -13.91 -10.86 -8.16
N ASP A 37 -13.75 -9.54 -8.31
CA ASP A 37 -13.75 -8.63 -7.16
C ASP A 37 -15.12 -8.61 -6.46
N LEU A 38 -16.20 -8.79 -7.23
CA LEU A 38 -17.58 -8.74 -6.72
C LEU A 38 -18.01 -10.10 -6.17
N ALA A 39 -18.63 -10.09 -4.98
CA ALA A 39 -19.14 -11.30 -4.33
C ALA A 39 -20.17 -12.06 -5.19
N LYS A 40 -20.98 -11.33 -5.97
CA LYS A 40 -21.96 -11.93 -6.90
C LYS A 40 -21.30 -12.88 -7.90
N HIS A 41 -20.22 -12.45 -8.55
CA HIS A 41 -19.55 -13.25 -9.56
C HIS A 41 -18.81 -14.44 -8.94
N ARG A 42 -18.19 -14.24 -7.77
CA ARG A 42 -17.60 -15.34 -7.00
C ARG A 42 -18.62 -16.42 -6.65
N ARG A 43 -19.81 -16.02 -6.20
CA ARG A 43 -20.91 -16.95 -5.89
C ARG A 43 -21.39 -17.73 -7.12
N LEU A 44 -21.61 -17.05 -8.23
CA LEU A 44 -22.04 -17.71 -9.48
C LEU A 44 -20.99 -18.71 -9.98
N LEU A 45 -19.70 -18.34 -9.90
CA LEU A 45 -18.62 -19.25 -10.27
C LEU A 45 -18.53 -20.45 -9.31
N GLY A 46 -18.72 -20.23 -8.00
CA GLY A 46 -18.75 -21.31 -7.02
C GLY A 46 -19.87 -22.32 -7.29
N GLN A 47 -21.07 -21.83 -7.58
CA GLN A 47 -22.21 -22.69 -7.94
C GLN A 47 -21.95 -23.56 -9.17
N TRP A 48 -21.23 -23.03 -10.16
CA TRP A 48 -20.82 -23.81 -11.32
C TRP A 48 -19.70 -24.80 -10.99
N LEU A 49 -18.71 -24.40 -10.19
CA LEU A 49 -17.63 -25.30 -9.75
C LEU A 49 -18.15 -26.49 -8.92
N ASP A 50 -19.26 -26.30 -8.20
CA ASP A 50 -19.93 -27.39 -7.45
C ASP A 50 -20.55 -28.45 -8.37
N THR A 51 -20.82 -28.13 -9.64
CA THR A 51 -21.29 -29.13 -10.62
C THR A 51 -20.14 -29.85 -11.32
N GLN A 52 -18.89 -29.41 -11.11
CA GLN A 52 -17.70 -30.02 -11.72
C GLN A 52 -17.07 -31.06 -10.80
N THR A 53 -16.46 -32.09 -11.39
CA THR A 53 -15.81 -33.17 -10.65
C THR A 53 -14.32 -33.25 -10.99
N GLY A 54 -13.53 -33.82 -10.08
CA GLY A 54 -12.08 -33.99 -10.24
C GLY A 54 -11.22 -32.98 -9.50
N ILE A 55 -9.90 -33.23 -9.51
CA ILE A 55 -8.92 -32.48 -8.72
C ILE A 55 -8.79 -31.01 -9.16
N VAL A 56 -8.97 -30.72 -10.46
CA VAL A 56 -8.91 -29.34 -10.97
C VAL A 56 -10.07 -28.52 -10.41
N ALA A 57 -11.28 -29.10 -10.30
CA ALA A 57 -12.44 -28.45 -9.72
C ALA A 57 -12.28 -28.22 -8.20
N GLU A 58 -11.68 -29.17 -7.48
CA GLU A 58 -11.35 -29.01 -6.06
C GLU A 58 -10.40 -27.84 -5.83
N LEU A 59 -9.27 -27.82 -6.55
CA LEU A 59 -8.28 -26.74 -6.43
C LEU A 59 -8.83 -25.38 -6.87
N ALA A 60 -9.73 -25.36 -7.86
CA ALA A 60 -10.43 -24.14 -8.26
C ALA A 60 -11.38 -23.61 -7.17
N ARG A 61 -12.08 -24.51 -6.45
CA ARG A 61 -12.92 -24.13 -5.29
C ARG A 61 -12.07 -23.54 -4.16
N ASP A 62 -10.91 -24.13 -3.88
CA ASP A 62 -9.97 -23.63 -2.87
C ASP A 62 -9.44 -22.24 -3.23
N GLU A 63 -9.01 -22.05 -4.47
CA GLU A 63 -8.56 -20.74 -4.96
C GLU A 63 -9.67 -19.69 -4.90
N LEU A 64 -10.92 -20.07 -5.20
CA LEU A 64 -12.08 -19.18 -5.08
C LEU A 64 -12.38 -18.78 -3.62
N ALA A 65 -12.25 -19.73 -2.69
CA ALA A 65 -12.37 -19.46 -1.25
C ALA A 65 -11.27 -18.50 -0.78
N ASP A 66 -10.04 -18.70 -1.25
CA ASP A 66 -8.91 -17.82 -0.96
C ASP A 66 -9.11 -16.40 -1.50
N ILE A 67 -9.62 -16.24 -2.73
CA ILE A 67 -9.94 -14.93 -3.29
C ILE A 67 -10.99 -14.21 -2.43
N THR A 68 -11.98 -14.95 -1.91
CA THR A 68 -13.01 -14.41 -1.03
C THR A 68 -12.40 -13.89 0.28
N ARG A 69 -11.64 -14.73 0.96
CA ARG A 69 -10.93 -14.39 2.21
C ARG A 69 -9.98 -13.20 2.03
N LEU A 70 -9.21 -13.18 0.94
CA LEU A 70 -8.28 -12.09 0.63
C LEU A 70 -9.04 -10.78 0.38
N THR A 71 -10.14 -10.82 -0.38
CA THR A 71 -10.95 -9.64 -0.68
C THR A 71 -11.55 -9.03 0.58
N GLU A 72 -12.09 -9.86 1.48
CA GLU A 72 -12.60 -9.40 2.78
C GLU A 72 -11.50 -8.76 3.62
N THR A 73 -10.35 -9.42 3.72
CA THR A 73 -9.19 -8.89 4.47
C THR A 73 -8.72 -7.54 3.92
N ILE A 74 -8.64 -7.41 2.59
CA ILE A 74 -8.25 -6.17 1.90
C ILE A 74 -9.24 -5.05 2.20
N ASN A 75 -10.55 -5.34 2.17
CA ASN A 75 -11.60 -4.36 2.44
C ASN A 75 -11.58 -3.92 3.90
N THR A 76 -11.46 -4.85 4.84
CA THR A 76 -11.32 -4.54 6.28
C THR A 76 -10.08 -3.65 6.52
N LEU A 77 -8.95 -3.96 5.89
CA LEU A 77 -7.76 -3.12 5.99
C LEU A 77 -8.00 -1.73 5.39
N ALA A 78 -8.64 -1.64 4.22
CA ALA A 78 -8.96 -0.36 3.60
C ALA A 78 -9.83 0.51 4.51
N THR A 79 -10.90 -0.03 5.11
CA THR A 79 -11.75 0.69 6.07
C THR A 79 -10.97 1.17 7.29
N ARG A 80 -10.14 0.30 7.89
CA ARG A 80 -9.32 0.65 9.05
C ARG A 80 -8.30 1.75 8.73
N ILE A 81 -7.69 1.67 7.56
CA ILE A 81 -6.76 2.68 7.04
C ILE A 81 -7.50 4.00 6.85
N GLY A 82 -8.64 3.98 6.16
CA GLY A 82 -9.43 5.18 5.89
C GLY A 82 -9.87 5.90 7.15
N ALA A 83 -10.34 5.15 8.15
CA ALA A 83 -10.67 5.70 9.46
C ALA A 83 -9.47 6.41 10.13
N ARG A 84 -8.28 5.81 10.07
CA ARG A 84 -7.06 6.42 10.62
C ARG A 84 -6.62 7.66 9.85
N VAL A 85 -6.70 7.64 8.52
CA VAL A 85 -6.34 8.78 7.67
C VAL A 85 -7.26 9.96 7.90
N ARG A 86 -8.57 9.73 8.04
CA ARG A 86 -9.53 10.78 8.40
C ARG A 86 -9.18 11.47 9.73
N ALA A 87 -8.71 10.70 10.71
CA ALA A 87 -8.31 11.24 12.00
C ALA A 87 -6.96 11.99 11.95
N VAL A 88 -5.98 11.48 11.21
CA VAL A 88 -4.59 11.98 11.25
C VAL A 88 -4.31 13.05 10.20
N ALA A 89 -4.95 12.99 9.04
CA ALA A 89 -4.66 13.88 7.91
C ALA A 89 -5.93 14.33 7.17
N PRO A 90 -6.91 14.97 7.85
CA PRO A 90 -8.13 15.46 7.22
C PRO A 90 -7.86 16.50 6.12
N ALA A 91 -6.81 17.31 6.28
CA ALA A 91 -6.40 18.31 5.28
C ALA A 91 -6.00 17.67 3.94
N LEU A 92 -5.43 16.46 3.95
CA LEU A 92 -5.08 15.77 2.70
C LEU A 92 -6.33 15.32 1.95
N LEU A 93 -7.39 14.92 2.65
CA LEU A 93 -8.64 14.48 2.03
C LEU A 93 -9.47 15.63 1.45
N ALA A 94 -9.22 16.86 1.89
CA ALA A 94 -9.83 18.06 1.32
C ALA A 94 -9.23 18.43 -0.05
N MET A 95 -8.09 17.85 -0.42
CA MET A 95 -7.47 18.11 -1.73
C MET A 95 -8.14 17.30 -2.83
N PRO A 96 -8.49 17.93 -3.98
CA PRO A 96 -9.01 17.23 -5.14
C PRO A 96 -8.07 16.10 -5.59
N GLY A 97 -8.62 14.90 -5.80
CA GLY A 97 -7.85 13.72 -6.23
C GLY A 97 -7.16 12.93 -5.11
N CYS A 98 -7.24 13.38 -3.86
CA CYS A 98 -6.61 12.69 -2.73
C CYS A 98 -7.62 11.79 -1.98
N GLY A 99 -7.74 10.54 -2.43
CA GLY A 99 -8.53 9.52 -1.74
C GLY A 99 -7.85 8.99 -0.46
N GLU A 100 -8.63 8.34 0.41
CA GLU A 100 -8.17 7.83 1.71
C GLU A 100 -6.87 7.01 1.63
N LEU A 101 -6.76 6.10 0.66
CA LEU A 101 -5.58 5.25 0.49
C LEU A 101 -4.37 6.00 -0.06
N THR A 102 -4.58 7.00 -0.92
CA THR A 102 -3.53 7.87 -1.45
C THR A 102 -2.97 8.75 -0.33
N ALA A 103 -3.84 9.38 0.45
CA ALA A 103 -3.46 10.11 1.65
C ALA A 103 -2.73 9.21 2.65
N ALA A 104 -3.17 7.96 2.82
CA ALA A 104 -2.50 6.98 3.69
C ALA A 104 -1.06 6.69 3.26
N LYS A 105 -0.81 6.63 1.95
CA LYS A 105 0.52 6.40 1.38
C LYS A 105 1.44 7.60 1.62
N LEU A 106 0.94 8.81 1.37
CA LEU A 106 1.65 10.05 1.68
C LEU A 106 1.99 10.18 3.17
N VAL A 107 1.05 9.87 4.06
CA VAL A 107 1.29 9.87 5.51
C VAL A 107 2.31 8.80 5.90
N GLY A 108 2.24 7.61 5.30
CA GLY A 108 3.20 6.53 5.57
C GLY A 108 4.63 6.87 5.13
N GLU A 109 4.79 7.45 3.95
CA GLU A 109 6.08 7.89 3.41
C GLU A 109 6.65 9.07 4.23
N THR A 110 5.82 10.06 4.57
CA THR A 110 6.25 11.22 5.37
C THR A 110 6.50 10.91 6.84
N ALA A 111 5.80 9.93 7.44
CA ALA A 111 6.13 9.43 8.77
C ALA A 111 7.48 8.69 8.79
N GLY A 112 7.91 8.14 7.66
CA GLY A 112 9.31 7.72 7.46
C GLY A 112 10.28 8.91 7.43
N VAL A 113 9.85 10.04 6.86
CA VAL A 113 10.65 11.28 6.78
C VAL A 113 10.78 12.00 8.12
N THR A 114 9.79 11.95 9.02
CA THR A 114 9.94 12.49 10.38
C THR A 114 10.98 11.73 11.23
N ARG A 115 11.43 10.55 10.78
CA ARG A 115 12.61 9.84 11.33
C ARG A 115 13.93 10.51 10.94
N PHE A 116 13.95 11.33 9.90
CA PHE A 116 15.02 12.30 9.70
C PHE A 116 14.77 13.49 10.63
N LYS A 117 15.38 13.43 11.82
CA LYS A 117 15.66 14.64 12.60
C LYS A 117 16.34 15.64 11.65
N VAL A 118 15.64 16.69 11.24
CA VAL A 118 16.32 17.94 10.90
C VAL A 118 17.09 18.30 12.16
N LYS A 119 18.42 18.14 12.10
CA LYS A 119 19.30 18.74 13.08
C LYS A 119 19.01 20.24 13.03
N ARG A 120 18.25 20.74 14.00
CA ARG A 120 18.16 22.17 14.27
C ARG A 120 19.60 22.69 14.31
N PRO A 121 19.98 23.70 13.50
CA PRO A 121 21.14 24.48 13.89
C PRO A 121 20.80 25.05 15.27
N SER A 122 21.60 24.68 16.26
CA SER A 122 21.56 25.34 17.57
C SER A 122 21.68 26.84 17.33
N PRO A 123 20.91 27.69 18.04
CA PRO A 123 21.14 29.12 17.93
C PRO A 123 22.60 29.39 18.28
N ALA A 124 23.28 30.15 17.42
CA ALA A 124 24.67 30.52 17.62
C ALA A 124 24.82 31.20 18.98
N MET A 125 25.79 30.75 19.77
CA MET A 125 26.24 31.45 20.97
C MET A 125 26.72 32.86 20.56
N PRO A 126 26.22 33.94 21.17
CA PRO A 126 26.77 35.27 20.91
C PRO A 126 28.16 35.33 21.54
N GLY A 127 29.20 35.50 20.72
CA GLY A 127 30.57 35.71 21.22
C GLY A 127 31.73 35.14 20.40
N TRP A 128 31.48 34.40 19.31
CA TRP A 128 32.56 33.81 18.52
C TRP A 128 32.59 34.36 17.10
N ARG A 129 33.54 35.26 16.80
CA ARG A 129 33.91 35.59 15.42
C ARG A 129 34.87 34.52 14.90
N ARG A 130 34.60 34.01 13.71
CA ARG A 130 35.46 33.05 13.02
C ARG A 130 36.47 33.84 12.18
N CYS A 131 37.70 34.01 12.68
CA CYS A 131 38.83 34.42 11.84
C CYS A 131 39.13 33.30 10.83
N ARG A 132 39.25 33.66 9.54
CA ARG A 132 39.33 32.71 8.41
C ARG A 132 40.72 32.58 7.78
N CYS A 133 41.80 32.95 8.46
CA CYS A 133 43.13 32.72 7.92
C CYS A 133 44.11 32.31 9.02
N GLY A 134 44.43 31.02 9.07
CA GLY A 134 45.50 30.50 9.90
C GLY A 134 46.86 30.93 9.36
N ARG A 135 47.28 32.16 9.68
CA ARG A 135 48.69 32.59 9.63
C ARG A 135 48.95 33.52 10.81
N GLU A 136 49.84 33.08 11.69
CA GLU A 136 50.39 33.87 12.78
C GLU A 136 51.37 34.91 12.19
N THR A 137 51.24 36.17 12.60
CA THR A 137 52.30 37.18 12.47
C THR A 137 52.33 38.05 13.72
N PRO A 138 53.51 38.56 14.14
CA PRO A 138 53.69 39.19 15.44
C PRO A 138 53.06 40.58 15.57
N VAL A 139 52.90 40.95 16.84
CA VAL A 139 52.33 42.15 17.44
C VAL A 139 52.95 43.48 16.98
N ASP A 140 52.16 44.54 17.11
CA ASP A 140 52.51 45.98 16.97
C ASP A 140 52.41 46.62 15.57
N VAL A 141 51.21 47.09 15.19
CA VAL A 141 51.08 48.39 14.51
C VAL A 141 49.69 49.01 14.73
N PHE A 142 49.66 50.19 15.38
CA PHE A 142 48.55 51.16 15.56
C PHE A 142 47.39 50.73 16.48
N GLY A 143 47.06 51.43 17.57
CA GLY A 143 47.18 52.87 17.86
C GLY A 143 45.79 53.40 18.14
#